data_AF-A0AAN4YDH9-F1
#
_entry.id   AF-A0AAN4YDH9-F1
#
_cell.length_a   1.000
_cell.length_b   1.000
_cell.length_c   1.000
_cell.angle_alpha   90.00
_cell.angle_beta   90.00
_cell.angle_gamma   90.00
#
_symmetry.space_group_name_H-M   'P 1'
#
loop_
_entity.id
_entity.type
_entity.pdbx_description
1 polymer ?
#
loop_
_entity_poly.entity_id
_entity_poly.type
_entity_poly.pdbx_seq_one_letter_code
_entity_poly.pdbx_strand_id
1 'polypeptide(L)'
;MSTYQGYPFQFSEPVETIGPAPDRFYSTLPVRVSKFSDQIRLAGEKAKETLPARLGIDSKLLIRNGTLTSCGHVVSWMLPECPPHLIPSVVELAELICYLDGRCAARWGHSSVLMFMASIISLTKGQRVSPQEIDSVSYFVDKILLSSSLLNDLYSFPKEFEEHSSAGNMDTIGNAMALLMSGYGYNEDEAANILKREISELEERALEEFHAWQNSNLTRSPSLVGYVFTVMTAAGGFNYWMSHSERYFRTDFATTAEDRARLVRNPDSCLGCLQGYPAPLALNGHSTSTVELDAVSESHVSGSDSSLTSMTTASSHVSVDGLGFSGMEIGITDKFQKADAQDVCHLE
;
A
#
# COMPACT_ATOMS: atom_id res chain seq x y z
N MET A 1 -15.07 16.22 14.49
CA MET A 1 -15.30 14.92 13.82
C MET A 1 -16.77 14.85 13.46
N SER A 2 -17.11 15.01 12.18
CA SER A 2 -18.50 14.94 11.74
C SER A 2 -18.94 13.48 11.77
N THR A 3 -19.99 13.19 12.51
CA THR A 3 -20.70 11.92 12.41
C THR A 3 -21.11 11.76 10.95
N TYR A 4 -20.65 10.69 10.30
CA TYR A 4 -21.05 10.28 8.95
C TYR A 4 -22.58 10.09 8.87
N GLN A 5 -23.30 11.20 8.70
CA GLN A 5 -24.75 11.23 8.61
C GLN A 5 -25.16 10.53 7.31
N GLY A 6 -26.03 9.53 7.41
CA GLY A 6 -26.68 8.91 6.26
C GLY A 6 -26.49 7.40 6.09
N TYR A 7 -25.55 6.75 6.80
CA TYR A 7 -25.42 5.30 6.78
C TYR A 7 -25.81 4.64 8.12
N PRO A 8 -26.81 3.73 8.13
CA PRO A 8 -27.27 3.09 9.35
C PRO A 8 -26.32 1.96 9.75
N PHE A 9 -25.24 2.28 10.46
CA PHE A 9 -24.34 1.29 11.05
C PHE A 9 -25.10 0.42 12.06
N GLN A 10 -25.10 -0.90 11.85
CA GLN A 10 -25.87 -1.84 12.68
C GLN A 10 -24.96 -2.58 13.67
N PHE A 11 -23.80 -3.02 13.18
CA PHE A 11 -22.94 -4.00 13.87
C PHE A 11 -21.66 -3.38 14.43
N SER A 12 -21.45 -2.07 14.24
CA SER A 12 -20.24 -1.37 14.66
C SER A 12 -20.51 -0.08 15.45
N GLU A 13 -19.47 0.37 16.15
CA GLU A 13 -19.40 1.65 16.86
C GLU A 13 -18.11 2.42 16.53
N PRO A 14 -18.04 3.74 16.76
CA PRO A 14 -16.80 4.52 16.56
C PRO A 14 -15.66 4.04 17.47
N VAL A 15 -14.41 4.06 16.98
CA VAL A 15 -13.24 3.56 17.75
C VAL A 15 -12.93 4.35 19.02
N GLU A 16 -13.39 5.61 19.11
CA GLU A 16 -13.21 6.49 20.29
C GLU A 16 -13.70 5.84 21.59
N THR A 17 -14.53 4.79 21.51
CA THR A 17 -15.00 4.01 22.65
C THR A 17 -13.96 3.05 23.25
N ILE A 18 -12.83 2.80 22.57
CA ILE A 18 -11.85 1.75 22.95
C ILE A 18 -10.53 2.32 23.51
N GLY A 19 -10.26 3.61 23.33
CA GLY A 19 -9.07 4.28 23.88
C GLY A 19 -8.36 5.19 22.85
N PRO A 20 -7.30 5.91 23.27
CA PRO A 20 -6.52 6.72 22.34
C PRO A 20 -5.83 5.82 21.30
N ALA A 21 -5.73 6.31 20.08
CA ALA A 21 -4.91 5.68 19.06
C ALA A 21 -3.44 5.61 19.52
N PRO A 22 -2.69 4.57 19.14
CA PRO A 22 -1.29 4.44 19.53
C PRO A 22 -0.49 5.55 18.86
N ASP A 23 0.65 5.93 19.45
CA ASP A 23 1.55 6.96 18.91
C ASP A 23 1.99 6.68 17.46
N ARG A 24 1.91 5.41 17.05
CA ARG A 24 2.28 4.93 15.72
C ARG A 24 1.12 4.93 14.72
N PHE A 25 -0.10 5.29 15.12
CA PHE A 25 -1.23 5.34 14.19
C PHE A 25 -1.10 6.55 13.26
N TYR A 26 -0.79 6.27 12.01
CA TYR A 26 -0.55 7.27 10.97
C TYR A 26 -1.64 7.21 9.88
N SER A 27 -2.86 7.58 10.24
CA SER A 27 -3.99 7.69 9.29
C SER A 27 -5.08 8.61 9.86
N THR A 28 -5.81 9.26 8.96
CA THR A 28 -6.96 10.13 9.23
C THR A 28 -8.28 9.50 8.82
N LEU A 29 -8.23 8.31 8.20
CA LEU A 29 -9.40 7.59 7.75
C LEU A 29 -10.27 7.13 8.93
N PRO A 30 -11.60 7.03 8.72
CA PRO A 30 -12.50 6.67 9.79
C PRO A 30 -12.30 5.23 10.26
N VAL A 31 -12.24 5.05 11.57
CA VAL A 31 -12.14 3.75 12.20
C VAL A 31 -13.43 3.44 12.97
N ARG A 32 -13.94 2.24 12.75
CA ARG A 32 -15.04 1.67 13.53
C ARG A 32 -14.64 0.30 14.03
N VAL A 33 -15.31 -0.16 15.06
CA VAL A 33 -15.07 -1.47 15.68
C VAL A 33 -16.37 -2.26 15.74
N SER A 34 -16.27 -3.56 15.48
CA SER A 34 -17.40 -4.48 15.58
C SER A 34 -17.84 -4.64 17.03
N LYS A 35 -19.16 -4.61 17.25
CA LYS A 35 -19.79 -4.97 18.53
C LYS A 35 -19.61 -6.45 18.87
N PHE A 36 -19.17 -7.26 17.91
CA PHE A 36 -18.94 -8.70 18.06
C PHE A 36 -17.45 -9.05 18.19
N SER A 37 -16.62 -8.11 18.64
CA SER A 37 -15.16 -8.29 18.72
C SER A 37 -14.73 -9.56 19.47
N ASP A 38 -15.44 -9.94 20.54
CA ASP A 38 -15.17 -11.21 21.24
C ASP A 38 -15.46 -12.45 20.39
N GLN A 39 -16.56 -12.45 19.65
CA GLN A 39 -16.90 -13.54 18.74
C GLN A 39 -15.86 -13.65 17.62
N ILE A 40 -15.41 -12.52 17.08
CA ILE A 40 -14.37 -12.46 16.04
C ILE A 40 -13.05 -12.99 16.59
N ARG A 41 -12.66 -12.59 17.80
CA ARG A 41 -11.44 -13.09 18.47
C ARG A 41 -11.48 -14.61 18.63
N LEU A 42 -12.57 -15.15 19.19
CA LEU A 42 -12.75 -16.59 19.38
C LEU A 42 -12.74 -17.35 18.04
N ALA A 43 -13.33 -16.79 16.99
CA ALA A 43 -13.26 -17.36 15.65
C ALA A 43 -11.83 -17.38 15.11
N GLY A 44 -11.04 -16.34 15.39
CA GLY A 44 -9.63 -16.24 14.99
C GLY A 44 -8.77 -17.28 15.70
N GLU A 45 -8.94 -17.44 17.01
CA GLU A 45 -8.27 -18.48 17.80
C GLU A 45 -8.57 -19.88 17.24
N LYS A 46 -9.84 -20.17 16.95
CA LYS A 46 -10.26 -21.43 16.33
C LYS A 46 -9.69 -21.62 14.92
N ALA A 47 -9.63 -20.56 14.11
CA ALA A 47 -9.04 -20.61 12.77
C ALA A 47 -7.54 -20.94 12.86
N LYS A 48 -6.82 -20.34 13.81
CA LYS A 48 -5.39 -20.63 14.05
C LYS A 48 -5.12 -22.05 14.53
N GLU A 49 -6.08 -22.70 15.20
CA GLU A 49 -5.96 -24.12 15.58
C GLU A 49 -6.21 -25.06 14.40
N THR A 50 -7.19 -24.74 13.55
CA THR A 50 -7.72 -25.67 12.54
C THR A 50 -7.08 -25.52 11.17
N LEU A 51 -6.76 -24.29 10.75
CA LEU A 51 -6.15 -24.01 9.44
C LEU A 51 -4.78 -24.66 9.27
N PRO A 52 -3.86 -24.68 10.26
CA PRO A 52 -2.55 -25.32 10.07
C PRO A 52 -2.66 -26.80 9.72
N ALA A 53 -3.56 -27.51 10.41
CA ALA A 53 -3.82 -28.92 10.14
C ALA A 53 -4.45 -29.15 8.76
N ARG A 54 -5.35 -28.26 8.31
CA ARG A 54 -5.97 -28.33 6.98
C ARG A 54 -4.99 -28.03 5.85
N LEU A 55 -4.09 -27.08 6.07
CA LEU A 55 -3.12 -26.63 5.06
C LEU A 55 -1.81 -27.43 5.09
N GLY A 56 -1.57 -28.23 6.13
CA GLY A 56 -0.33 -28.99 6.32
C GLY A 56 0.87 -28.09 6.63
N ILE A 57 0.68 -27.04 7.42
CA ILE A 57 1.69 -26.01 7.71
C ILE A 57 2.01 -25.92 9.20
N ASP A 58 3.15 -25.32 9.56
CA ASP A 58 3.45 -25.02 10.95
C ASP A 58 2.52 -23.91 11.48
N SER A 59 1.80 -24.22 12.55
CA SER A 59 0.96 -23.27 13.31
C SER A 59 1.67 -21.96 13.68
N LYS A 60 2.99 -22.00 13.91
CA LYS A 60 3.79 -20.80 14.21
C LYS A 60 3.76 -19.76 13.10
N LEU A 61 3.56 -20.17 11.84
CA LEU A 61 3.46 -19.26 10.71
C LEU A 61 2.19 -18.39 10.79
N LEU A 62 1.06 -18.94 11.22
CA LEU A 62 -0.18 -18.17 11.43
C LEU A 62 -0.14 -17.36 12.73
N ILE A 63 0.61 -17.78 13.73
CA ILE A 63 0.84 -16.96 14.92
C ILE A 63 1.65 -15.72 14.55
N ARG A 64 2.72 -15.90 13.76
CA ARG A 64 3.64 -14.82 13.35
C ARG A 64 3.05 -13.88 12.30
N ASN A 65 2.34 -14.41 11.31
CA ASN A 65 1.86 -13.65 10.15
C ASN A 65 0.33 -13.47 10.13
N GLY A 66 -0.38 -13.97 11.13
CA GLY A 66 -1.85 -13.97 11.13
C GLY A 66 -2.45 -12.61 11.48
N THR A 67 -3.77 -12.63 11.68
CA THR A 67 -4.58 -11.42 11.80
C THR A 67 -4.99 -11.04 13.22
N LEU A 68 -4.74 -11.92 14.19
CA LEU A 68 -4.98 -11.68 15.61
C LEU A 68 -3.80 -10.99 16.30
N THR A 69 -4.08 -9.89 17.00
CA THR A 69 -3.15 -9.13 17.86
C THR A 69 -3.60 -9.18 19.32
N SER A 70 -2.77 -8.66 20.23
CA SER A 70 -3.14 -8.46 21.64
C SER A 70 -4.39 -7.57 21.84
N CYS A 71 -4.67 -6.66 20.90
CA CYS A 71 -5.85 -5.78 20.95
C CYS A 71 -7.10 -6.41 20.33
N GLY A 72 -6.97 -7.52 19.58
CA GLY A 72 -8.08 -8.14 18.87
C GLY A 72 -7.73 -8.56 17.44
N HIS A 73 -8.73 -8.97 16.68
CA HIS A 73 -8.57 -9.53 15.35
C HIS A 73 -8.82 -8.47 14.26
N VAL A 74 -8.06 -8.49 13.14
CA VAL A 74 -8.16 -7.48 12.06
C VAL A 74 -9.61 -7.22 11.61
N VAL A 75 -10.40 -8.28 11.49
CA VAL A 75 -11.81 -8.24 11.03
C VAL A 75 -12.68 -7.36 11.94
N SER A 76 -12.35 -7.24 13.23
CA SER A 76 -13.06 -6.35 14.15
C SER A 76 -13.01 -4.89 13.72
N TRP A 77 -11.92 -4.46 13.07
CA TRP A 77 -11.73 -3.09 12.61
C TRP A 77 -11.91 -2.95 11.10
N MET A 78 -11.35 -3.87 10.31
CA MET A 78 -11.38 -3.85 8.85
C MET A 78 -12.77 -4.18 8.29
N LEU A 79 -13.57 -4.99 8.97
CA LEU A 79 -14.93 -5.31 8.51
C LEU A 79 -15.91 -5.16 9.67
N PRO A 80 -16.03 -3.95 10.23
CA PRO A 80 -16.72 -3.74 11.50
C PRO A 80 -18.24 -3.94 11.36
N GLU A 81 -18.75 -3.83 10.13
CA GLU A 81 -20.14 -4.07 9.74
C GLU A 81 -20.40 -5.51 9.24
N CYS A 82 -19.50 -6.46 9.51
CA CYS A 82 -19.71 -7.87 9.19
C CYS A 82 -20.89 -8.45 10.00
N PRO A 83 -21.90 -9.04 9.34
CA PRO A 83 -22.99 -9.71 10.04
C PRO A 83 -22.48 -10.88 10.91
N PRO A 84 -23.05 -11.10 12.11
CA PRO A 84 -22.51 -12.06 13.07
C PRO A 84 -22.50 -13.52 12.59
N HIS A 85 -23.42 -13.87 11.69
CA HIS A 85 -23.50 -15.22 11.11
C HIS A 85 -22.39 -15.50 10.07
N LEU A 86 -21.70 -14.47 9.57
CA LEU A 86 -20.62 -14.60 8.58
C LEU A 86 -19.23 -14.51 9.21
N ILE A 87 -19.14 -14.05 10.45
CA ILE A 87 -17.87 -13.87 11.18
C ILE A 87 -16.94 -15.10 11.06
N PRO A 88 -17.39 -16.35 11.30
CA PRO A 88 -16.49 -17.50 11.22
C PRO A 88 -15.82 -17.65 9.85
N SER A 89 -16.59 -17.48 8.77
CA SER A 89 -16.08 -17.63 7.40
C SER A 89 -15.17 -16.48 6.98
N VAL A 90 -15.52 -15.25 7.35
CA VAL A 90 -14.73 -14.05 7.02
C VAL A 90 -13.39 -14.06 7.78
N VAL A 91 -13.40 -14.51 9.03
CA VAL A 91 -12.19 -14.65 9.84
C VAL A 91 -11.27 -15.73 9.27
N GLU A 92 -11.80 -16.91 8.93
CA GLU A 92 -11.01 -17.97 8.32
C GLU A 92 -10.40 -17.52 6.97
N LEU A 93 -11.16 -16.78 6.16
CA LEU A 93 -10.67 -16.20 4.91
C LEU A 93 -9.57 -15.15 5.14
N ALA A 94 -9.72 -14.29 6.15
CA ALA A 94 -8.71 -13.27 6.47
C ALA A 94 -7.37 -13.91 6.89
N GLU A 95 -7.41 -14.95 7.75
CA GLU A 95 -6.22 -15.70 8.14
C GLU A 95 -5.56 -16.39 6.91
N LEU A 96 -6.37 -16.96 6.02
CA LEU A 96 -5.87 -17.57 4.78
C LEU A 96 -5.21 -16.54 3.86
N ILE A 97 -5.83 -15.37 3.68
CA ILE A 97 -5.28 -14.27 2.87
C ILE A 97 -3.95 -13.81 3.44
N CYS A 98 -3.88 -13.52 4.74
CA CYS A 98 -2.63 -13.07 5.37
C CYS A 98 -1.53 -14.13 5.37
N TYR A 99 -1.89 -15.42 5.37
CA TYR A 99 -0.96 -16.52 5.17
C TYR A 99 -0.43 -16.60 3.73
N LEU A 100 -1.32 -16.46 2.74
CA LEU A 100 -0.97 -16.48 1.31
C LEU A 100 -0.21 -15.23 0.87
N ASP A 101 -0.40 -14.11 1.55
CA ASP A 101 0.25 -12.83 1.27
C ASP A 101 1.78 -12.98 1.15
N GLY A 102 2.44 -13.66 2.11
CA GLY A 102 3.89 -13.95 2.03
C GLY A 102 4.32 -14.91 0.91
N ARG A 103 3.37 -15.55 0.21
CA ARG A 103 3.62 -16.50 -0.90
C ARG A 103 3.12 -16.00 -2.25
N CYS A 104 2.27 -14.98 -2.27
CA CYS A 104 1.55 -14.51 -3.45
C CYS A 104 1.60 -12.98 -3.63
N ALA A 105 2.32 -12.24 -2.78
CA ALA A 105 2.51 -10.78 -2.89
C ALA A 105 2.97 -10.34 -4.30
N ALA A 106 3.76 -11.16 -5.00
CA ALA A 106 4.18 -10.87 -6.37
C ALA A 106 3.04 -10.94 -7.43
N ARG A 107 1.83 -11.36 -7.07
CA ARG A 107 0.72 -11.61 -8.00
C ARG A 107 -0.57 -10.83 -7.70
N TRP A 108 -0.69 -10.24 -6.51
CA TRP A 108 -1.86 -9.44 -6.11
C TRP A 108 -1.38 -8.19 -5.38
N GLY A 109 -1.69 -7.00 -5.90
CA GLY A 109 -1.41 -5.75 -5.18
C GLY A 109 -2.26 -5.66 -3.90
N HIS A 110 -1.73 -5.06 -2.83
CA HIS A 110 -2.42 -4.93 -1.53
C HIS A 110 -3.78 -4.21 -1.65
N SER A 111 -3.91 -3.25 -2.57
CA SER A 111 -5.18 -2.58 -2.89
C SER A 111 -6.26 -3.56 -3.38
N SER A 112 -5.87 -4.65 -4.07
CA SER A 112 -6.79 -5.68 -4.56
C SER A 112 -7.37 -6.53 -3.43
N VAL A 113 -6.64 -6.75 -2.33
CA VAL A 113 -7.10 -7.52 -1.18
C VAL A 113 -8.16 -6.76 -0.39
N LEU A 114 -7.93 -5.46 -0.13
CA LEU A 114 -8.91 -4.60 0.54
C LEU A 114 -10.19 -4.48 -0.28
N MET A 115 -10.07 -4.29 -1.60
CA MET A 115 -11.22 -4.28 -2.52
C MET A 115 -11.98 -5.60 -2.52
N PHE A 116 -11.28 -6.73 -2.54
CA PHE A 116 -11.89 -8.06 -2.49
C PHE A 116 -12.71 -8.26 -1.21
N MET A 117 -12.13 -7.94 -0.05
CA MET A 117 -12.81 -8.08 1.25
C MET A 117 -14.00 -7.11 1.37
N ALA A 118 -13.86 -5.86 0.95
CA ALA A 118 -14.96 -4.89 0.93
C ALA A 118 -16.10 -5.31 -0.02
N SER A 119 -15.75 -5.91 -1.17
CA SER A 119 -16.72 -6.45 -2.13
C SER A 119 -17.50 -7.62 -1.57
N ILE A 120 -16.84 -8.56 -0.87
CA ILE A 120 -17.51 -9.67 -0.17
C ILE A 120 -18.54 -9.13 0.82
N ILE A 121 -18.14 -8.18 1.67
CA ILE A 121 -19.08 -7.63 2.67
C ILE A 121 -20.24 -6.90 2.01
N SER A 122 -19.98 -6.07 0.99
CA SER A 122 -21.03 -5.38 0.24
C SER A 122 -22.04 -6.37 -0.35
N LEU A 123 -21.55 -7.42 -1.02
CA LEU A 123 -22.37 -8.50 -1.57
C LEU A 123 -23.21 -9.21 -0.49
N THR A 124 -22.61 -9.52 0.66
CA THR A 124 -23.31 -10.21 1.77
C THR A 124 -24.37 -9.34 2.43
N LYS A 125 -24.22 -8.01 2.40
CA LYS A 125 -25.26 -7.06 2.84
C LYS A 125 -26.35 -6.83 1.78
N GLY A 126 -26.31 -7.58 0.67
CA GLY A 126 -27.23 -7.41 -0.45
C GLY A 126 -27.00 -6.13 -1.24
N GLN A 127 -25.87 -5.44 -1.03
CA GLN A 127 -25.51 -4.24 -1.77
C GLN A 127 -24.97 -4.68 -3.12
N ARG A 128 -25.80 -4.50 -4.15
CA ARG A 128 -25.38 -4.63 -5.54
C ARG A 128 -25.08 -3.24 -6.06
N VAL A 129 -23.81 -2.97 -6.31
CA VAL A 129 -23.32 -1.73 -6.92
C VAL A 129 -22.88 -2.08 -8.32
N SER A 130 -23.31 -1.31 -9.31
CA SER A 130 -22.89 -1.54 -10.69
C SER A 130 -21.42 -1.12 -10.89
N PRO A 131 -20.72 -1.66 -11.90
CA PRO A 131 -19.39 -1.16 -12.26
C PRO A 131 -19.38 0.35 -12.52
N GLN A 132 -20.41 0.89 -13.19
CA GLN A 132 -20.51 2.33 -13.45
C GLN A 132 -20.64 3.16 -12.17
N GLU A 133 -21.33 2.63 -11.15
CA GLU A 133 -21.43 3.28 -9.85
C GLU A 133 -20.08 3.24 -9.10
N ILE A 134 -19.34 2.12 -9.18
CA ILE A 134 -17.98 2.01 -8.63
C ILE A 134 -17.04 2.99 -9.32
N ASP A 135 -17.06 3.03 -10.65
CA ASP A 135 -16.25 3.95 -11.47
C ASP A 135 -16.58 5.42 -11.14
N SER A 136 -17.83 5.72 -10.79
CA SER A 136 -18.24 7.09 -10.43
C SER A 136 -17.62 7.61 -9.11
N VAL A 137 -17.06 6.72 -8.28
CA VAL A 137 -16.43 7.06 -7.00
C VAL A 137 -14.95 6.67 -6.94
N SER A 138 -14.41 6.03 -7.97
CA SER A 138 -13.02 5.54 -8.02
C SER A 138 -12.01 6.65 -7.76
N TYR A 139 -12.28 7.87 -8.26
CA TYR A 139 -11.36 8.99 -8.14
C TYR A 139 -10.92 9.28 -6.69
N PHE A 140 -11.79 9.11 -5.68
CA PHE A 140 -11.40 9.21 -4.27
C PHE A 140 -11.20 7.86 -3.59
N VAL A 141 -11.95 6.82 -4.00
CA VAL A 141 -11.80 5.46 -3.44
C VAL A 141 -10.40 4.90 -3.69
N ASP A 142 -9.85 5.09 -4.89
CA ASP A 142 -8.51 4.61 -5.24
C ASP A 142 -7.42 5.30 -4.41
N LYS A 143 -7.61 6.58 -4.06
CA LYS A 143 -6.70 7.30 -3.17
C LYS A 143 -6.70 6.71 -1.76
N ILE A 144 -7.87 6.35 -1.24
CA ILE A 144 -8.02 5.70 0.06
C ILE A 144 -7.29 4.35 0.07
N LEU A 145 -7.51 3.53 -0.95
CA LEU A 145 -6.87 2.22 -1.07
C LEU A 145 -5.36 2.35 -1.25
N LEU A 146 -4.90 3.27 -2.09
CA LEU A 146 -3.48 3.54 -2.30
C LEU A 146 -2.81 4.01 -1.01
N SER A 147 -3.43 4.91 -0.25
CA SER A 147 -2.89 5.36 1.04
C SER A 147 -2.71 4.20 2.03
N SER A 148 -3.65 3.26 2.06
CA SER A 148 -3.58 2.06 2.91
C SER A 148 -2.49 1.10 2.47
N SER A 149 -2.30 0.94 1.16
CA SER A 149 -1.21 0.12 0.60
C SER A 149 0.17 0.74 0.88
N LEU A 150 0.33 2.05 0.71
CA LEU A 150 1.59 2.74 1.05
C LEU A 150 1.87 2.69 2.56
N LEU A 151 0.83 2.75 3.40
CA LEU A 151 0.99 2.59 4.83
C LEU A 151 1.41 1.16 5.22
N ASN A 152 0.90 0.15 4.49
CA ASN A 152 1.36 -1.22 4.62
C ASN A 152 2.85 -1.31 4.28
N ASP A 153 3.28 -0.79 3.12
CA ASP A 153 4.68 -0.77 2.69
C ASP A 153 5.59 -0.11 3.74
N LEU A 154 5.14 1.02 4.31
CA LEU A 154 5.85 1.75 5.35
C LEU A 154 6.08 0.89 6.60
N TYR A 155 5.04 0.20 7.10
CA TYR A 155 5.17 -0.63 8.31
C TYR A 155 5.79 -2.00 8.04
N SER A 156 5.61 -2.55 6.85
CA SER A 156 6.08 -3.89 6.47
C SER A 156 7.54 -3.91 6.05
N PHE A 157 8.11 -2.76 5.68
CA PHE A 157 9.46 -2.70 5.11
C PHE A 157 10.53 -3.47 5.92
N PRO A 158 10.66 -3.32 7.26
CA PRO A 158 11.63 -4.12 8.01
C PRO A 158 11.39 -5.63 7.92
N LYS A 159 10.12 -6.06 7.95
CA LYS A 159 9.74 -7.48 7.82
C LYS A 159 10.06 -8.00 6.43
N GLU A 160 9.68 -7.26 5.39
CA GLU A 160 9.90 -7.68 3.99
C GLU A 160 11.38 -7.72 3.66
N PHE A 161 12.15 -6.74 4.15
CA PHE A 161 13.60 -6.77 4.04
C PHE A 161 14.20 -8.03 4.65
N GLU A 162 13.83 -8.36 5.89
CA GLU A 162 14.30 -9.58 6.58
C GLU A 162 13.99 -10.85 5.77
N GLU A 163 12.75 -10.95 5.28
CA GLU A 163 12.27 -12.12 4.53
C GLU A 163 12.99 -12.28 3.19
N HIS A 164 13.20 -11.17 2.47
CA HIS A 164 13.94 -11.18 1.21
C HIS A 164 15.45 -11.37 1.39
N SER A 165 16.03 -10.80 2.45
CA SER A 165 17.43 -10.99 2.81
C SER A 165 17.71 -12.46 3.13
N SER A 166 16.84 -13.07 3.94
CA SER A 166 16.92 -14.49 4.30
C SER A 166 16.75 -15.42 3.09
N ALA A 167 15.96 -15.01 2.09
CA ALA A 167 15.76 -15.76 0.85
C ALA A 167 16.82 -15.46 -0.23
N GLY A 168 17.69 -14.47 -0.03
CA GLY A 168 18.71 -14.07 -0.99
C GLY A 168 18.16 -13.39 -2.25
N ASN A 169 16.97 -12.77 -2.20
CA ASN A 169 16.26 -12.20 -3.35
C ASN A 169 15.95 -10.71 -3.19
N MET A 170 16.97 -9.94 -2.81
CA MET A 170 16.87 -8.49 -2.53
C MET A 170 16.39 -7.63 -3.70
N ASP A 171 16.59 -8.06 -4.95
CA ASP A 171 16.18 -7.31 -6.15
C ASP A 171 14.66 -7.36 -6.43
N THR A 172 13.91 -8.12 -5.62
CA THR A 172 12.47 -8.38 -5.84
C THR A 172 11.56 -7.82 -4.76
N ILE A 173 12.09 -6.96 -3.88
CA ILE A 173 11.29 -6.34 -2.83
C ILE A 173 10.30 -5.36 -3.48
N GLY A 174 9.05 -5.77 -3.61
CA GLY A 174 7.95 -4.97 -4.15
C GLY A 174 7.36 -4.00 -3.13
N ASN A 175 8.19 -3.12 -2.57
CA ASN A 175 7.83 -2.20 -1.50
C ASN A 175 8.25 -0.76 -1.86
N ALA A 176 7.38 0.21 -1.66
CA ALA A 176 7.66 1.62 -1.98
C ALA A 176 8.87 2.19 -1.21
N MET A 177 9.13 1.75 0.03
CA MET A 177 10.35 2.11 0.76
C MET A 177 11.61 1.61 0.05
N ALA A 178 11.61 0.34 -0.35
CA ALA A 178 12.73 -0.27 -1.07
C ALA A 178 12.95 0.41 -2.43
N LEU A 179 11.88 0.78 -3.13
CA LEU A 179 11.95 1.54 -4.39
C LEU A 179 12.59 2.92 -4.19
N LEU A 180 12.19 3.67 -3.16
CA LEU A 180 12.78 4.98 -2.87
C LEU A 180 14.26 4.88 -2.49
N MET A 181 14.62 3.88 -1.69
CA MET A 181 16.01 3.71 -1.26
C MET A 181 16.91 3.24 -2.41
N SER A 182 16.50 2.20 -3.12
CA SER A 182 17.33 1.59 -4.18
C SER A 182 17.25 2.30 -5.53
N GLY A 183 16.12 2.89 -5.87
CA GLY A 183 15.87 3.55 -7.15
C GLY A 183 16.14 5.05 -7.14
N TYR A 184 15.96 5.71 -5.99
CA TYR A 184 16.09 7.17 -5.86
C TYR A 184 17.18 7.60 -4.87
N GLY A 185 17.80 6.67 -4.14
CA GLY A 185 18.97 6.96 -3.29
C GLY A 185 18.66 7.59 -1.94
N TYR A 186 17.39 7.66 -1.55
CA TYR A 186 17.00 8.14 -0.22
C TYR A 186 17.43 7.16 0.87
N ASN A 187 17.85 7.66 2.03
CA ASN A 187 18.01 6.79 3.19
C ASN A 187 16.63 6.38 3.76
N GLU A 188 16.63 5.47 4.74
CA GLU A 188 15.39 4.93 5.31
C GLU A 188 14.49 6.01 5.92
N ASP A 189 15.06 6.98 6.66
CA ASP A 189 14.28 8.06 7.28
C ASP A 189 13.71 9.02 6.24
N GLU A 190 14.49 9.36 5.21
CA GLU A 190 14.03 10.17 4.08
C GLU A 190 12.89 9.48 3.34
N ALA A 191 13.06 8.22 2.97
CA ALA A 191 12.03 7.43 2.29
C ALA A 191 10.75 7.32 3.14
N ALA A 192 10.88 7.10 4.46
CA ALA A 192 9.75 7.04 5.37
C ALA A 192 9.00 8.37 5.43
N ASN A 193 9.73 9.50 5.49
CA ASN A 193 9.11 10.83 5.51
C ASN A 193 8.41 11.16 4.19
N ILE A 194 8.97 10.72 3.05
CA ILE A 194 8.32 10.83 1.74
C ILE A 194 7.00 10.06 1.70
N LEU A 195 7.01 8.78 2.10
CA LEU A 195 5.78 7.97 2.14
C LEU A 195 4.74 8.58 3.08
N LYS A 196 5.16 9.00 4.28
CA LYS A 196 4.27 9.66 5.25
C LYS A 196 3.61 10.90 4.65
N ARG A 197 4.35 11.72 3.90
CA ARG A 197 3.79 12.87 3.19
C ARG A 197 2.76 12.45 2.15
N GLU A 198 3.11 11.51 1.26
CA GLU A 198 2.19 11.02 0.23
C GLU A 198 0.91 10.40 0.81
N ILE A 199 1.02 9.63 1.89
CA ILE A 199 -0.12 9.04 2.59
C ILE A 199 -1.04 10.14 3.11
N SER A 200 -0.50 11.15 3.80
CA SER A 200 -1.29 12.26 4.34
C SER A 200 -1.97 13.07 3.24
N GLU A 201 -1.26 13.40 2.16
CA GLU A 201 -1.85 14.13 1.04
C GLU A 201 -2.92 13.33 0.30
N LEU A 202 -2.75 12.01 0.16
CA LEU A 202 -3.75 11.13 -0.45
C LEU A 202 -5.03 11.08 0.39
N GLU A 203 -4.89 10.88 1.71
CA GLU A 203 -6.04 10.81 2.61
C GLU A 203 -6.78 12.15 2.71
N GLU A 204 -6.05 13.27 2.83
CA GLU A 204 -6.64 14.61 2.86
C GLU A 204 -7.48 14.88 1.61
N ARG A 205 -6.88 14.73 0.42
CA ARG A 205 -7.60 14.93 -0.85
C ARG A 205 -8.78 13.97 -1.01
N ALA A 206 -8.61 12.71 -0.61
CA ALA A 206 -9.69 11.72 -0.70
C ALA A 206 -10.87 12.09 0.21
N LEU A 207 -10.61 12.59 1.41
CA LEU A 207 -11.65 13.01 2.36
C LEU A 207 -12.34 14.29 1.88
N GLU A 208 -11.60 15.25 1.33
CA GLU A 208 -12.18 16.44 0.69
C GLU A 208 -13.13 16.07 -0.45
N GLU A 209 -12.66 15.22 -1.36
CA GLU A 209 -13.44 14.70 -2.49
C GLU A 209 -14.65 13.88 -2.04
N PHE A 210 -14.50 13.03 -1.02
CA PHE A 210 -15.60 12.30 -0.41
C PHE A 210 -16.65 13.24 0.19
N HIS A 211 -16.24 14.29 0.91
CA HIS A 211 -17.16 15.26 1.48
C HIS A 211 -17.88 16.07 0.39
N ALA A 212 -17.18 16.46 -0.68
CA ALA A 212 -17.80 17.07 -1.84
C ALA A 212 -18.80 16.12 -2.52
N TRP A 213 -18.43 14.84 -2.66
CA TRP A 213 -19.29 13.80 -3.19
C TRP A 213 -20.52 13.59 -2.31
N GLN A 214 -20.39 13.59 -0.98
CA GLN A 214 -21.50 13.40 -0.04
C GLN A 214 -22.47 14.59 -0.05
N ASN A 215 -21.95 15.81 -0.16
CA ASN A 215 -22.73 17.05 -0.13
C ASN A 215 -23.31 17.48 -1.49
N SER A 216 -22.98 16.78 -2.58
CA SER A 216 -23.51 17.14 -3.91
C SER A 216 -25.00 16.80 -4.06
N ASN A 217 -25.67 17.41 -5.03
CA ASN A 217 -27.08 17.16 -5.33
C ASN A 217 -27.31 15.92 -6.22
N LEU A 218 -26.28 15.08 -6.40
CA LEU A 218 -26.36 13.88 -7.22
C LEU A 218 -27.23 12.82 -6.53
N THR A 219 -28.16 12.22 -7.28
CA THR A 219 -28.90 11.04 -6.81
C THR A 219 -27.96 9.84 -6.73
N ARG A 220 -27.95 9.15 -5.58
CA ARG A 220 -27.08 8.00 -5.31
C ARG A 220 -27.92 6.82 -4.86
N SER A 221 -27.55 5.61 -5.26
CA SER A 221 -28.19 4.42 -4.72
C SER A 221 -27.78 4.19 -3.26
N PRO A 222 -28.65 3.63 -2.41
CA PRO A 222 -28.26 3.21 -1.07
C PRO A 222 -27.11 2.18 -1.07
N SER A 223 -27.03 1.35 -2.12
CA SER A 223 -25.94 0.39 -2.30
C SER A 223 -24.59 1.07 -2.49
N LEU A 224 -24.51 2.09 -3.35
CA LEU A 224 -23.27 2.85 -3.59
C LEU A 224 -22.82 3.56 -2.32
N VAL A 225 -23.75 4.18 -1.60
CA VAL A 225 -23.47 4.79 -0.29
C VAL A 225 -22.88 3.75 0.66
N GLY A 226 -23.52 2.58 0.77
CA GLY A 226 -23.03 1.50 1.63
C GLY A 226 -21.66 0.96 1.23
N TYR A 227 -21.37 0.86 -0.07
CA TYR A 227 -20.07 0.44 -0.59
C TYR A 227 -18.97 1.44 -0.20
N VAL A 228 -19.17 2.73 -0.45
CA VAL A 228 -18.19 3.78 -0.10
C VAL A 228 -17.87 3.73 1.40
N PHE A 229 -18.90 3.66 2.25
CA PHE A 229 -18.69 3.55 3.70
C PHE A 229 -17.96 2.28 4.11
N THR A 230 -18.25 1.16 3.44
CA THR A 230 -17.58 -0.11 3.70
C THR A 230 -16.10 -0.01 3.34
N VAL A 231 -15.75 0.58 2.19
CA VAL A 231 -14.34 0.77 1.79
C VAL A 231 -13.62 1.72 2.75
N MET A 232 -14.20 2.88 3.07
CA MET A 232 -13.59 3.86 3.98
C MET A 232 -13.28 3.26 5.36
N THR A 233 -14.27 2.59 5.95
CA THR A 233 -14.11 1.98 7.27
C THR A 233 -13.21 0.76 7.25
N ALA A 234 -13.14 0.02 6.13
CA ALA A 234 -12.21 -1.07 5.96
C ALA A 234 -10.76 -0.60 5.88
N ALA A 235 -10.50 0.44 5.09
CA ALA A 235 -9.19 1.07 4.98
C ALA A 235 -8.72 1.65 6.33
N GLY A 236 -9.55 2.47 6.99
CA GLY A 236 -9.21 3.02 8.31
C GLY A 236 -9.02 1.93 9.36
N GLY A 237 -9.87 0.90 9.37
CA GLY A 237 -9.74 -0.25 10.26
C GLY A 237 -8.49 -1.09 10.02
N PHE A 238 -8.08 -1.27 8.76
CA PHE A 238 -6.84 -1.92 8.41
C PHE A 238 -5.62 -1.11 8.87
N ASN A 239 -5.62 0.20 8.63
CA ASN A 239 -4.59 1.12 9.12
C ASN A 239 -4.46 1.07 10.65
N TYR A 240 -5.59 1.03 11.35
CA TYR A 240 -5.64 0.88 12.80
C TYR A 240 -5.02 -0.45 13.25
N TRP A 241 -5.42 -1.57 12.63
CA TRP A 241 -4.83 -2.88 12.93
C TRP A 241 -3.33 -2.92 12.68
N MET A 242 -2.85 -2.41 11.53
CA MET A 242 -1.42 -2.41 11.21
C MET A 242 -0.61 -1.68 12.26
N SER A 243 -1.11 -0.55 12.80
CA SER A 243 -0.41 0.24 13.83
C SER A 243 -0.22 -0.45 15.19
N HIS A 244 -0.90 -1.58 15.43
CA HIS A 244 -0.76 -2.39 16.66
C HIS A 244 -0.25 -3.81 16.40
N SER A 245 -0.21 -4.24 15.14
CA SER A 245 -0.02 -5.64 14.82
C SER A 245 1.42 -6.05 15.05
N GLU A 246 1.60 -7.07 15.89
CA GLU A 246 2.92 -7.64 16.18
C GLU A 246 3.58 -8.20 14.92
N ARG A 247 2.82 -8.42 13.83
CA ARG A 247 3.32 -8.79 12.50
C ARG A 247 4.32 -7.79 11.93
N TYR A 248 4.10 -6.49 12.15
CA TYR A 248 4.93 -5.41 11.59
C TYR A 248 6.04 -4.98 12.54
N PHE A 249 5.75 -4.93 13.84
CA PHE A 249 6.67 -4.40 14.87
C PHE A 249 7.40 -5.50 15.63
N ARG A 250 7.83 -6.53 14.90
CA ARG A 250 8.55 -7.65 15.49
C ARG A 250 9.90 -7.18 16.04
N THR A 251 10.32 -7.79 17.15
CA THR A 251 11.61 -7.51 17.79
C THR A 251 12.64 -8.61 17.54
N ASP A 252 12.30 -9.63 16.75
CA ASP A 252 13.12 -10.81 16.48
C ASP A 252 13.77 -10.79 15.08
N PHE A 253 13.89 -9.62 14.44
CA PHE A 253 14.60 -9.48 13.17
C PHE A 253 16.10 -9.70 13.36
N ALA A 254 16.73 -10.48 12.46
CA ALA A 254 18.18 -10.65 12.44
C ALA A 254 18.88 -9.46 11.76
N THR A 255 18.20 -8.82 10.81
CA THR A 255 18.68 -7.65 10.08
C THR A 255 18.59 -6.36 10.90
N THR A 256 19.61 -5.52 10.72
CA THR A 256 19.74 -4.22 11.40
C THR A 256 19.36 -3.05 10.49
N ALA A 257 19.29 -1.83 11.05
CA ALA A 257 19.13 -0.62 10.23
C ALA A 257 20.33 -0.43 9.29
N GLU A 258 21.53 -0.80 9.73
CA GLU A 258 22.74 -0.77 8.93
C GLU A 258 22.68 -1.75 7.75
N ASP A 259 22.07 -2.92 7.93
CA ASP A 259 21.84 -3.85 6.82
C ASP A 259 20.86 -3.28 5.80
N ARG A 260 19.78 -2.63 6.26
CA ARG A 260 18.79 -1.97 5.39
C ARG A 260 19.37 -0.79 4.62
N ALA A 261 20.26 -0.02 5.25
CA ALA A 261 20.95 1.09 4.59
C ALA A 261 21.76 0.64 3.36
N ARG A 262 22.16 -0.63 3.25
CA ARG A 262 22.84 -1.18 2.06
C ARG A 262 21.94 -1.26 0.82
N LEU A 263 20.63 -1.06 0.93
CA LEU A 263 19.75 -0.91 -0.24
C LEU A 263 20.03 0.34 -1.05
N VAL A 264 20.55 1.38 -0.41
CA VAL A 264 20.90 2.63 -1.09
C VAL A 264 22.03 2.33 -2.06
N ARG A 265 21.72 2.36 -3.36
CA ARG A 265 22.71 2.10 -4.41
C ARG A 265 23.76 3.22 -4.46
N ASN A 266 24.95 2.88 -4.93
CA ASN A 266 26.06 3.82 -5.06
C ASN A 266 25.65 5.02 -5.95
N PRO A 267 25.96 6.28 -5.61
CA PRO A 267 25.62 7.48 -6.38
C PRO A 267 26.01 7.46 -7.87
N ASP A 268 27.02 6.65 -8.22
CA ASP A 268 27.48 6.48 -9.61
C ASP A 268 26.51 5.68 -10.50
N SER A 269 25.48 5.08 -9.91
CA SER A 269 24.39 4.45 -10.65
C SER A 269 23.35 5.49 -11.04
N CYS A 270 22.73 5.35 -12.22
CA CYS A 270 21.71 6.29 -12.73
C CYS A 270 20.44 6.31 -11.87
N LEU A 271 20.51 6.94 -10.69
CA LEU A 271 19.39 7.12 -9.78
C LEU A 271 18.33 8.02 -10.43
N GLY A 272 17.05 7.75 -10.10
CA GLY A 272 15.96 8.66 -10.45
C GLY A 272 16.03 9.94 -9.60
N CYS A 273 15.54 11.05 -10.16
CA CYS A 273 15.23 12.25 -9.36
C CYS A 273 13.71 12.33 -9.22
N LEU A 274 13.25 12.51 -7.98
CA LEU A 274 11.84 12.61 -7.67
C LEU A 274 11.39 14.08 -7.73
N GLN A 275 10.49 14.41 -8.66
CA GLN A 275 10.00 15.78 -8.83
C GLN A 275 9.23 16.26 -7.59
N GLY A 276 9.52 17.48 -7.13
CA GLY A 276 8.84 18.07 -5.96
C GLY A 276 9.37 17.59 -4.59
N TYR A 277 10.48 16.84 -4.58
CA TYR A 277 11.14 16.33 -3.39
C TYR A 277 12.59 16.84 -3.31
N PRO A 278 13.13 17.05 -2.09
CA PRO A 278 14.53 17.44 -1.93
C PRO A 278 15.45 16.32 -2.42
N ALA A 279 16.62 16.67 -2.95
CA ALA A 279 17.62 15.68 -3.35
C ALA A 279 18.08 14.84 -2.12
N PRO A 280 18.32 13.53 -2.30
CA PRO A 280 18.84 12.67 -1.24
C PRO A 280 20.10 13.23 -0.58
N LEU A 281 20.16 13.23 0.74
CA LEU A 281 21.32 13.73 1.50
C LEU A 281 22.62 13.00 1.14
N ALA A 282 22.53 11.72 0.75
CA ALA A 282 23.67 10.92 0.32
C ALA A 282 24.34 11.46 -0.96
N LEU A 283 23.63 12.23 -1.79
CA LEU A 283 24.16 12.82 -3.03
C LEU A 283 24.84 14.18 -2.80
N ASN A 284 24.48 14.91 -1.75
CA ASN A 284 25.04 16.23 -1.45
C ASN A 284 26.48 16.19 -0.92
N GLY A 285 27.03 15.00 -0.65
CA GLY A 285 28.39 14.80 -0.14
C GLY A 285 29.49 14.63 -1.20
N HIS A 286 29.17 14.70 -2.51
CA HIS A 286 30.15 14.46 -3.59
C HIS A 286 30.47 15.67 -4.50
N SER A 287 29.93 16.85 -4.22
CA SER A 287 30.15 18.04 -5.06
C SER A 287 30.87 19.17 -4.34
N THR A 288 32.10 18.95 -3.89
CA THR A 288 33.12 20.01 -3.73
C THR A 288 34.51 19.46 -3.97
N SER A 289 34.85 19.19 -5.23
CA SER A 289 36.24 19.22 -5.67
C SER A 289 36.32 20.17 -6.85
N THR A 290 36.52 21.44 -6.53
CA THR A 290 36.91 22.49 -7.46
C THR A 290 38.19 22.04 -8.17
N VAL A 291 38.08 21.56 -9.40
CA VAL A 291 39.25 21.43 -10.28
C VAL A 291 39.30 22.71 -11.11
N GLU A 292 40.33 23.49 -10.83
CA GLU A 292 40.72 24.70 -11.54
C GLU A 292 40.74 24.44 -13.05
N LEU A 293 40.02 25.29 -13.78
CA LEU A 293 40.13 25.46 -15.22
C LEU A 293 41.55 25.94 -15.54
N ASP A 294 42.34 25.07 -16.17
CA ASP A 294 43.51 25.49 -16.92
C ASP A 294 43.29 25.28 -18.42
N ALA A 295 43.74 26.27 -19.17
CA ALA A 295 43.20 26.66 -20.46
C ALA A 295 43.85 25.94 -21.67
N VAL A 296 43.04 25.80 -22.73
CA VAL A 296 43.41 25.84 -24.18
C VAL A 296 44.24 24.67 -24.75
N SER A 297 43.65 23.94 -25.71
CA SER A 297 44.07 24.06 -27.12
C SER A 297 43.12 23.34 -28.09
N GLU A 298 42.63 24.10 -29.08
CA GLU A 298 41.90 23.63 -30.26
C GLU A 298 42.79 22.82 -31.21
N SER A 299 42.21 21.81 -31.89
CA SER A 299 42.34 21.68 -33.36
C SER A 299 41.41 20.61 -33.96
N HIS A 300 40.42 21.10 -34.70
CA HIS A 300 39.99 20.72 -36.06
C HIS A 300 39.64 19.27 -36.51
N VAL A 301 38.34 19.13 -36.86
CA VAL A 301 37.75 18.88 -38.21
C VAL A 301 37.61 17.46 -38.78
N SER A 302 36.40 17.26 -39.34
CA SER A 302 35.92 16.33 -40.39
C SER A 302 35.47 14.94 -39.93
N GLY A 303 34.30 14.42 -40.32
CA GLY A 303 33.28 14.90 -41.25
C GLY A 303 32.27 13.79 -41.55
N SER A 304 31.05 14.21 -41.93
CA SER A 304 30.06 13.54 -42.79
C SER A 304 29.34 12.25 -42.33
N ASP A 305 28.06 12.46 -42.04
CA ASP A 305 26.87 11.93 -42.73
C ASP A 305 26.45 10.45 -42.65
N SER A 306 25.25 10.31 -42.07
CA SER A 306 24.07 9.59 -42.58
C SER A 306 24.02 8.05 -42.48
N SER A 307 22.99 7.54 -41.77
CA SER A 307 21.81 6.91 -42.41
C SER A 307 20.85 6.30 -41.38
N LEU A 308 19.59 6.73 -41.45
CA LEU A 308 18.39 6.03 -40.96
C LEU A 308 18.12 4.79 -41.81
N THR A 309 17.79 3.63 -41.23
CA THR A 309 16.49 2.95 -41.44
C THR A 309 16.29 1.66 -40.59
N SER A 310 15.09 1.62 -40.01
CA SER A 310 14.19 0.55 -39.52
C SER A 310 14.46 -0.95 -39.71
N MET A 311 13.80 -1.74 -38.83
CA MET A 311 13.17 -3.10 -38.97
C MET A 311 13.45 -3.93 -37.68
N THR A 312 12.57 -4.67 -36.99
CA THR A 312 11.14 -5.01 -37.09
C THR A 312 10.69 -5.62 -35.75
N THR A 313 9.41 -5.48 -35.46
CA THR A 313 8.59 -6.10 -34.41
C THR A 313 8.65 -7.63 -34.34
N ALA A 314 8.56 -8.20 -33.13
CA ALA A 314 8.05 -9.55 -32.91
C ALA A 314 7.09 -9.56 -31.70
N SER A 315 5.80 -9.52 -32.01
CA SER A 315 4.69 -9.82 -31.09
C SER A 315 4.53 -11.32 -30.92
N SER A 316 4.35 -11.82 -29.70
CA SER A 316 3.67 -13.08 -29.46
C SER A 316 2.47 -12.87 -28.55
N HIS A 317 1.28 -12.98 -29.15
CA HIS A 317 0.02 -13.09 -28.46
C HIS A 317 -0.15 -14.53 -27.97
N VAL A 318 -0.45 -14.71 -26.68
CA VAL A 318 -1.15 -15.89 -26.17
C VAL A 318 -2.31 -15.38 -25.34
N SER A 319 -3.50 -15.48 -25.90
CA SER A 319 -4.77 -15.20 -25.22
C SER A 319 -5.14 -16.34 -24.29
N VAL A 320 -5.52 -16.02 -23.06
CA VAL A 320 -6.32 -16.89 -22.21
C VAL A 320 -7.45 -16.04 -21.63
N ASP A 321 -8.68 -16.37 -22.03
CA ASP A 321 -9.92 -15.80 -21.53
C ASP A 321 -10.06 -16.03 -20.02
N GLY A 322 -10.30 -14.94 -19.28
CA GLY A 322 -10.60 -14.99 -17.85
C GLY A 322 -11.02 -13.64 -17.31
N LEU A 323 -12.33 -13.48 -17.06
CA LEU A 323 -12.97 -12.50 -16.18
C LEU A 323 -12.29 -11.12 -16.12
N GLY A 324 -12.63 -10.25 -17.07
CA GLY A 324 -12.24 -8.85 -17.07
C GLY A 324 -12.81 -8.09 -15.88
N PHE A 325 -11.99 -7.92 -14.85
CA PHE A 325 -12.02 -6.71 -14.02
C PHE A 325 -11.05 -5.73 -14.67
N SER A 326 -11.57 -4.75 -15.42
CA SER A 326 -10.77 -3.61 -15.87
C SER A 326 -10.60 -2.63 -14.71
N GLY A 327 -9.88 -3.05 -13.67
CA GLY A 327 -9.32 -2.11 -12.70
C GLY A 327 -8.15 -1.42 -13.39
N MET A 328 -8.17 -0.09 -13.41
CA MET A 328 -7.04 0.72 -13.85
C MET A 328 -5.83 0.32 -12.99
N GLU A 329 -4.79 -0.27 -13.61
CA GLU A 329 -3.48 -0.41 -12.99
C GLU A 329 -2.96 1.01 -12.75
N ILE A 330 -3.24 1.58 -11.57
CA ILE A 330 -2.41 2.66 -11.05
C ILE A 330 -1.17 1.95 -10.52
N GLY A 331 -0.16 1.83 -11.39
CA GLY A 331 1.16 1.40 -10.95
C GLY A 331 1.62 2.40 -9.91
N ILE A 332 2.11 1.94 -8.76
CA ILE A 332 2.77 2.81 -7.77
C ILE A 332 3.80 3.71 -8.47
N THR A 333 4.46 3.18 -9.51
CA THR A 333 5.39 3.85 -10.42
C THR A 333 4.84 5.03 -11.22
N ASP A 334 3.52 5.12 -11.46
CA ASP A 334 2.94 6.18 -12.30
C ASP A 334 3.05 7.57 -11.66
N LYS A 335 3.17 7.61 -10.33
CA LYS A 335 3.49 8.82 -9.56
C LYS A 335 4.98 9.07 -9.38
N PHE A 336 5.82 8.04 -9.51
CA PHE A 336 7.28 8.15 -9.41
C PHE A 336 7.86 8.27 -10.82
N GLN A 337 7.52 9.36 -11.52
CA GLN A 337 8.09 9.68 -12.83
C GLN A 337 9.46 10.32 -12.63
N LYS A 338 10.45 9.84 -13.41
CA LYS A 338 11.78 10.44 -13.49
C LYS A 338 11.63 11.87 -14.03
N ALA A 339 12.29 12.85 -13.40
CA ALA A 339 12.30 14.24 -13.90
C ALA A 339 12.72 14.31 -15.38
N ASP A 340 12.14 15.24 -16.12
CA ASP A 340 12.40 15.41 -17.55
C ASP A 340 13.87 15.82 -17.78
N ALA A 341 14.50 15.31 -18.83
CA ALA A 341 15.94 15.51 -19.05
C ALA A 341 16.30 16.99 -19.25
N GLN A 342 15.32 17.84 -19.58
CA GLN A 342 15.50 19.29 -19.71
C GLN A 342 15.60 20.03 -18.37
N ASP A 343 15.05 19.47 -17.28
CA ASP A 343 15.16 20.06 -15.93
C ASP A 343 16.46 19.64 -15.21
N VAL A 344 17.25 18.74 -15.81
CA VAL A 344 18.53 18.24 -15.27
C VAL A 344 19.70 19.17 -15.59
N CYS A 345 19.53 20.12 -16.52
CA CYS A 345 20.62 20.96 -17.01
C CYS A 345 20.35 22.45 -16.82
N HIS A 346 20.48 22.95 -15.59
CA HIS A 346 20.93 24.33 -15.32
C HIS A 346 21.62 24.41 -13.96
N LEU A 347 22.83 23.86 -13.91
CA LEU A 347 23.89 24.32 -13.01
C LEU A 347 25.08 24.63 -13.91
N GLU A 348 25.09 25.85 -14.44
CA GLU A 348 26.33 26.47 -14.93
C GLU A 348 27.21 26.90 -13.75
#